data_AF-A0A976M3R8-F1
#
_entry.id   AF-A0A976M3R8-F1
#
_cell.length_a   1.000
_cell.length_b   1.000
_cell.length_c   1.000
_cell.angle_alpha   90.00
_cell.angle_beta   90.00
_cell.angle_gamma   90.00
#
_symmetry.space_group_name_H-M   'P 1'
#
loop_
_entity.id
_entity.type
_entity.pdbx_description
1 polymer ?
#
loop_
_entity_poly.entity_id
_entity_poly.type
_entity_poly.pdbx_seq_one_letter_code
_entity_poly.pdbx_strand_id
1 'polypeptide(L)'
;MDLSSLKESLVPPSCDFKRALVVDTGAYCRSTYLDRSGCQIYMTPGIQAELEKNRQKNPLEAVIRTVFTPIIREPADEDVIFVRKFASLTGDLQYLSKVDIECIALTRRLQIETGDTSMLRENPMTLKLDKPSKKKTNKSSKTESQVGFDCWIGSHNVNSYNMELSEKDDRKVSCMTTDFAMQNVLIQMGLNVITLDGFVAKSIRRWGQMCRACFEVFPNTARKFCGKCGNATVDKVPITVNSETGEIIARDTRKWINTRGTIYTQPKPVTGRNTKPYIVAEDQMLMPAFKNYMRQINRKEKQDSILHFYGDDTKENNISPINIISSLNHVPIGLGKGNPNSNRWIQKHKRSLKSN
;
A
#
# COMPACT_ATOMS: atom_id res chain seq x y z
N MET A 1 -23.98 -42.57 -33.27
CA MET A 1 -24.00 -41.87 -31.97
C MET A 1 -23.84 -40.40 -32.28
N ASP A 2 -24.97 -39.69 -32.31
CA ASP A 2 -25.06 -38.30 -32.75
C ASP A 2 -24.40 -37.34 -31.76
N LEU A 3 -23.48 -36.53 -32.26
CA LEU A 3 -22.71 -35.50 -31.54
C LEU A 3 -23.47 -34.17 -31.37
N SER A 4 -24.80 -34.19 -31.52
CA SER A 4 -25.67 -33.00 -31.46
C SER A 4 -26.37 -32.77 -30.12
N SER A 5 -26.18 -33.64 -29.11
CA SER A 5 -26.93 -33.61 -27.85
C SER A 5 -26.21 -32.97 -26.64
N LEU A 6 -25.09 -32.27 -26.85
CA LEU A 6 -24.35 -31.55 -25.79
C LEU A 6 -24.54 -30.02 -25.83
N LYS A 7 -25.70 -29.55 -26.30
CA LYS A 7 -26.13 -28.15 -26.21
C LYS A 7 -27.52 -28.05 -25.61
N GLU A 8 -27.66 -28.34 -24.32
CA GLU A 8 -28.74 -27.77 -23.49
C GLU A 8 -28.59 -28.25 -22.05
N SER A 9 -28.08 -27.38 -21.19
CA SER A 9 -28.49 -27.20 -19.79
C SER A 9 -27.37 -26.46 -19.06
N LEU A 10 -27.77 -25.64 -18.08
CA LEU A 10 -26.95 -24.73 -17.26
C LEU A 10 -26.88 -23.27 -17.76
N VAL A 11 -28.03 -22.71 -18.16
CA VAL A 11 -28.29 -21.28 -17.96
C VAL A 11 -28.94 -21.15 -16.58
N PRO A 12 -28.23 -20.67 -15.54
CA PRO A 12 -28.86 -20.33 -14.26
C PRO A 12 -29.79 -19.11 -14.43
N PRO A 13 -30.80 -18.95 -13.55
CA PRO A 13 -31.92 -18.05 -13.78
C PRO A 13 -31.48 -16.58 -13.83
N SER A 14 -32.10 -15.86 -14.76
CA SER A 14 -31.96 -14.43 -15.02
C SER A 14 -32.09 -13.58 -13.75
N CYS A 15 -30.96 -13.04 -13.28
CA CYS A 15 -30.91 -11.71 -12.72
C CYS A 15 -30.33 -10.78 -13.81
N ASP A 16 -31.18 -9.93 -14.39
CA ASP A 16 -30.88 -9.06 -15.55
C ASP A 16 -29.86 -7.93 -15.24
N PHE A 17 -29.02 -8.08 -14.21
CA PHE A 17 -27.96 -7.12 -13.91
C PHE A 17 -26.63 -7.60 -14.52
N LYS A 18 -26.21 -6.96 -15.61
CA LYS A 18 -24.88 -7.18 -16.19
C LYS A 18 -23.82 -6.71 -15.19
N ARG A 19 -22.80 -7.54 -14.95
CA ARG A 19 -21.68 -7.22 -14.05
C ARG A 19 -21.02 -5.91 -14.47
N ALA A 20 -20.77 -5.02 -13.51
CA ALA A 20 -20.15 -3.73 -13.74
C ALA A 20 -18.69 -3.74 -13.27
N LEU A 21 -17.80 -3.25 -14.12
CA LEU A 21 -16.37 -3.11 -13.83
C LEU A 21 -15.97 -1.65 -13.97
N VAL A 22 -15.63 -1.00 -12.86
CA VAL A 22 -15.05 0.35 -12.87
C VAL A 22 -13.54 0.23 -13.06
N VAL A 23 -12.97 1.04 -13.95
CA VAL A 23 -11.57 0.91 -14.34
C VAL A 23 -10.82 2.22 -14.14
N ASP A 24 -9.72 2.15 -13.40
CA ASP A 24 -8.72 3.21 -13.22
C ASP A 24 -7.83 3.39 -14.47
N THR A 25 -7.18 4.54 -14.67
CA THR A 25 -6.29 4.79 -15.82
C THR A 25 -5.18 3.75 -15.92
N GLY A 26 -4.53 3.44 -14.80
CA GLY A 26 -3.45 2.44 -14.76
C GLY A 26 -3.94 1.04 -15.12
N ALA A 27 -5.15 0.67 -14.67
CA ALA A 27 -5.80 -0.58 -15.02
C ALA A 27 -6.23 -0.61 -16.50
N TYR A 28 -6.79 0.48 -16.99
CA TYR A 28 -7.20 0.64 -18.38
C TYR A 28 -6.01 0.66 -19.33
N CYS A 29 -4.80 1.05 -18.93
CA CYS A 29 -3.65 1.02 -19.82
C CYS A 29 -2.95 -0.35 -19.82
N ARG A 30 -2.97 -1.08 -18.71
CA ARG A 30 -2.15 -2.28 -18.50
C ARG A 30 -2.89 -3.62 -18.52
N SER A 31 -4.17 -3.67 -18.17
CA SER A 31 -4.88 -4.96 -18.02
C SER A 31 -5.10 -5.64 -19.37
N THR A 32 -4.78 -6.93 -19.45
CA THR A 32 -5.12 -7.83 -20.57
C THR A 32 -6.45 -8.57 -20.34
N TYR A 33 -7.03 -8.44 -19.14
CA TYR A 33 -8.24 -9.14 -18.72
C TYR A 33 -9.54 -8.45 -19.17
N LEU A 34 -9.48 -7.14 -19.45
CA LEU A 34 -10.66 -6.35 -19.81
C LEU A 34 -11.46 -7.00 -20.97
N ASP A 35 -10.75 -7.52 -21.97
CA ASP A 35 -11.32 -8.17 -23.16
C ASP A 35 -12.09 -9.47 -22.86
N ARG A 36 -11.80 -10.11 -21.73
CA ARG A 36 -12.35 -11.43 -21.34
C ARG A 36 -13.36 -11.36 -20.20
N SER A 37 -13.56 -10.18 -19.61
CA SER A 37 -14.36 -10.00 -18.40
C SER A 37 -15.87 -10.22 -18.62
N GLY A 38 -16.39 -9.98 -19.84
CA GLY A 38 -17.83 -10.01 -20.12
C GLY A 38 -18.65 -8.96 -19.36
N CYS A 39 -17.98 -8.00 -18.70
CA CYS A 39 -18.59 -6.99 -17.84
C CYS A 39 -18.85 -5.70 -18.63
N GLN A 40 -19.81 -4.89 -18.17
CA GLN A 40 -19.93 -3.50 -18.59
C GLN A 40 -18.82 -2.68 -17.94
N ILE A 41 -18.01 -2.02 -18.78
CA ILE A 41 -16.88 -1.23 -18.32
C ILE A 41 -17.35 0.20 -18.07
N TYR A 42 -17.04 0.75 -16.90
CA TYR A 42 -17.35 2.11 -16.50
C TYR A 42 -16.08 2.91 -16.21
N MET A 43 -16.08 4.20 -16.58
CA MET A 43 -15.01 5.15 -16.26
C MET A 43 -15.61 6.50 -15.89
N THR A 44 -14.87 7.29 -15.12
CA THR A 44 -15.22 8.69 -14.88
C THR A 44 -14.71 9.59 -16.02
N PRO A 45 -15.32 10.78 -16.23
CA PRO A 45 -14.83 11.74 -17.23
C PRO A 45 -13.38 12.18 -16.99
N GLY A 46 -12.96 12.27 -15.72
CA GLY A 46 -11.57 12.58 -15.35
C GLY A 46 -10.57 11.56 -15.87
N ILE A 47 -10.87 10.26 -15.72
CA ILE A 47 -10.05 9.15 -16.24
C ILE A 47 -9.99 9.22 -17.76
N GLN A 48 -11.11 9.49 -18.42
CA GLN A 48 -11.15 9.61 -19.88
C GLN A 48 -10.22 10.74 -20.37
N ALA A 49 -10.30 11.93 -19.77
CA ALA A 49 -9.46 13.06 -20.14
C ALA A 49 -7.96 12.75 -19.92
N GLU A 50 -7.63 12.04 -18.84
CA GLU A 50 -6.26 11.59 -18.57
C GLU A 50 -5.77 10.58 -19.62
N LEU A 51 -6.62 9.64 -20.02
CA LEU A 51 -6.32 8.68 -21.08
C LEU A 51 -6.10 9.39 -22.42
N GLU A 52 -6.95 10.35 -22.80
CA GLU A 52 -6.79 11.12 -24.04
C GLU A 52 -5.45 11.87 -24.07
N LYS A 53 -5.07 12.49 -22.94
CA LYS A 53 -3.77 13.15 -22.80
C LYS A 53 -2.59 12.18 -22.91
N ASN A 54 -2.71 10.99 -22.32
CA ASN A 54 -1.68 9.96 -22.40
C ASN A 54 -1.56 9.38 -23.82
N ARG A 55 -2.69 9.21 -24.53
CA ARG A 55 -2.70 8.79 -25.94
C ARG A 55 -1.99 9.79 -26.86
N GLN A 56 -2.15 11.10 -26.60
CA GLN A 56 -1.45 12.14 -27.36
C GLN A 56 0.08 12.08 -27.17
N LYS A 57 0.55 11.69 -25.97
CA LYS A 57 1.98 11.56 -25.67
C LYS A 57 2.58 10.25 -26.22
N ASN A 58 1.86 9.13 -26.09
CA ASN A 58 2.30 7.79 -26.48
C ASN A 58 1.30 7.12 -27.44
N PRO A 59 1.30 7.48 -28.73
CA PRO A 59 0.31 6.97 -29.69
C PRO A 59 0.40 5.46 -29.95
N LEU A 60 1.55 4.81 -29.74
CA LEU A 60 1.73 3.36 -29.95
C LEU A 60 1.02 2.50 -28.88
N GLU A 61 0.97 2.95 -27.62
CA GLU A 61 0.23 2.25 -26.55
C GLU A 61 -1.30 2.40 -26.70
N ALA A 62 -1.74 3.45 -27.38
CA ALA A 62 -3.15 3.80 -27.56
C ALA A 62 -3.94 2.85 -28.49
N VAL A 63 -3.24 2.23 -29.46
CA VAL A 63 -3.87 1.46 -30.55
C VAL A 63 -4.47 0.13 -30.07
N ILE A 64 -4.00 -0.43 -28.95
CA ILE A 64 -4.32 -1.81 -28.54
C ILE A 64 -5.75 -1.95 -27.94
N ARG A 65 -6.47 -0.86 -27.63
CA ARG A 65 -7.72 -0.92 -26.83
C ARG A 65 -8.98 -0.38 -27.50
N THR A 66 -8.95 -0.16 -28.81
CA THR A 66 -10.08 0.41 -29.59
C THR A 66 -11.29 -0.53 -29.73
N VAL A 67 -11.23 -1.74 -29.18
CA VAL A 67 -12.27 -2.78 -29.32
C VAL A 67 -13.44 -2.59 -28.34
N PHE A 68 -13.27 -1.84 -27.24
CA PHE A 68 -14.33 -1.64 -26.24
C PHE A 68 -14.60 -0.16 -25.97
N THR A 69 -15.88 0.22 -25.98
CA THR A 69 -16.36 1.54 -25.61
C THR A 69 -16.75 1.57 -24.13
N PRO A 70 -15.91 2.14 -23.23
CA PRO A 70 -16.27 2.29 -21.83
C PRO A 70 -17.45 3.25 -21.68
N ILE A 71 -18.35 2.95 -20.74
CA ILE A 71 -19.47 3.82 -20.38
C ILE A 71 -18.92 4.91 -19.46
N ILE A 72 -19.02 6.14 -19.92
CA ILE A 72 -18.59 7.30 -19.15
C ILE A 72 -19.72 7.69 -18.21
N ARG A 73 -19.44 7.78 -16.91
CA ARG A 73 -20.44 8.11 -15.91
C ARG A 73 -19.85 8.99 -14.81
N GLU A 74 -20.58 10.04 -14.46
CA GLU A 74 -20.22 10.90 -13.33
C GLU A 74 -20.66 10.28 -12.00
N PRO A 75 -19.81 10.33 -10.96
CA PRO A 75 -20.22 9.96 -9.61
C PRO A 75 -21.15 11.02 -9.03
N ALA A 76 -22.03 10.62 -8.11
CA ALA A 76 -22.83 11.58 -7.36
C ALA A 76 -21.98 12.28 -6.29
N ASP A 77 -22.24 13.56 -6.04
CA ASP A 77 -21.50 14.36 -5.07
C ASP A 77 -21.55 13.79 -3.65
N GLU A 78 -22.68 13.18 -3.27
CA GLU A 78 -22.86 12.48 -1.99
C GLU A 78 -21.81 11.37 -1.79
N ASP A 79 -21.53 10.59 -2.83
CA ASP A 79 -20.55 9.51 -2.79
C ASP A 79 -19.13 10.05 -2.71
N VAL A 80 -18.84 11.14 -3.43
CA VAL A 80 -17.52 11.80 -3.39
C VAL A 80 -17.23 12.33 -1.98
N ILE A 81 -18.21 12.96 -1.35
CA ILE A 81 -18.10 13.45 0.03
C ILE A 81 -17.89 12.28 1.00
N PHE A 82 -18.67 11.21 0.83
CA PHE A 82 -18.54 10.00 1.65
C PHE A 82 -17.15 9.38 1.54
N VAL A 83 -16.65 9.16 0.32
CA VAL A 83 -15.33 8.57 0.08
C VAL A 83 -14.22 9.43 0.65
N ARG A 84 -14.30 10.76 0.50
CA ARG A 84 -13.31 11.68 1.08
C ARG A 84 -13.27 11.57 2.61
N LYS A 85 -14.44 11.51 3.26
CA LYS A 85 -14.55 11.29 4.70
C LYS A 85 -13.96 9.93 5.10
N PHE A 86 -14.31 8.86 4.37
CA PHE A 86 -13.81 7.52 4.65
C PHE A 86 -12.29 7.42 4.49
N ALA A 87 -11.73 7.93 3.39
CA ALA A 87 -10.29 7.96 3.13
C ALA A 87 -9.51 8.81 4.15
N SER A 88 -10.15 9.84 4.71
CA SER A 88 -9.57 10.60 5.82
C SER A 88 -9.45 9.75 7.08
N LEU A 89 -10.45 8.91 7.39
CA LEU A 89 -10.43 7.98 8.53
C LEU A 89 -9.42 6.85 8.34
N THR A 90 -9.22 6.34 7.11
CA THR A 90 -8.22 5.30 6.84
C THR A 90 -6.78 5.82 6.85
N GLY A 91 -6.61 7.14 6.68
CA GLY A 91 -5.33 7.83 6.56
C GLY A 91 -4.73 7.82 5.15
N ASP A 92 -5.51 7.43 4.13
CA ASP A 92 -5.02 7.29 2.75
C ASP A 92 -5.36 8.50 1.86
N LEU A 93 -6.16 9.46 2.35
CA LEU A 93 -6.58 10.64 1.58
C LEU A 93 -5.41 11.43 0.95
N GLN A 94 -4.26 11.51 1.62
CA GLN A 94 -3.09 12.24 1.12
C GLN A 94 -2.41 11.56 -0.08
N TYR A 95 -2.73 10.29 -0.34
CA TYR A 95 -2.18 9.51 -1.45
C TYR A 95 -3.16 9.39 -2.62
N LEU A 96 -4.42 9.81 -2.44
CA LEU A 96 -5.46 9.73 -3.45
C LEU A 96 -5.61 11.05 -4.19
N SER A 97 -5.67 10.98 -5.52
CA SER A 97 -6.02 12.10 -6.38
C SER A 97 -7.52 12.37 -6.40
N LYS A 98 -7.93 13.51 -6.98
CA LYS A 98 -9.34 13.82 -7.21
C LYS A 98 -10.02 12.74 -8.08
N VAL A 99 -9.33 12.30 -9.13
CA VAL A 99 -9.80 11.29 -10.09
C VAL A 99 -9.98 9.93 -9.39
N ASP A 100 -9.07 9.58 -8.48
CA ASP A 100 -9.16 8.33 -7.70
C ASP A 100 -10.37 8.32 -6.78
N ILE A 101 -10.64 9.45 -6.10
CA ILE A 101 -11.82 9.61 -5.23
C ILE A 101 -13.11 9.46 -6.05
N GLU A 102 -13.17 10.07 -7.23
CA GLU A 102 -14.32 9.98 -8.14
C GLU A 102 -14.54 8.53 -8.63
N CYS A 103 -13.47 7.80 -8.93
CA CYS A 103 -13.51 6.40 -9.35
C CYS A 103 -14.06 5.48 -8.24
N ILE A 104 -13.60 5.67 -7.00
CA ILE A 104 -14.12 4.94 -5.83
C ILE A 104 -15.59 5.30 -5.59
N ALA A 105 -15.95 6.58 -5.72
CA ALA A 105 -17.32 7.06 -5.55
C ALA A 105 -18.28 6.46 -6.58
N LEU A 106 -17.86 6.39 -7.85
CA LEU A 106 -18.62 5.73 -8.91
C LEU A 106 -18.82 4.24 -8.61
N THR A 107 -17.79 3.57 -8.12
CA THR A 107 -17.87 2.15 -7.72
C THR A 107 -18.88 1.95 -6.60
N ARG A 108 -18.88 2.82 -5.58
CA ARG A 108 -19.86 2.81 -4.49
C ARG A 108 -21.29 2.99 -5.01
N ARG A 109 -21.51 3.98 -5.88
CA ARG A 109 -22.83 4.26 -6.48
C ARG A 109 -23.36 3.05 -7.23
N LEU A 110 -22.54 2.45 -8.10
CA LEU A 110 -22.91 1.23 -8.84
C LEU A 110 -23.23 0.06 -7.91
N GLN A 111 -22.48 -0.13 -6.82
CA GLN A 111 -22.77 -1.17 -5.84
C GLN A 111 -24.14 -0.95 -5.18
N ILE A 112 -24.47 0.29 -4.82
CA ILE A 112 -25.77 0.63 -4.21
C ILE A 112 -26.93 0.34 -5.19
N GLU A 113 -26.74 0.65 -6.48
CA GLU A 113 -27.75 0.39 -7.52
C GLU A 113 -28.06 -1.09 -7.73
N THR A 114 -27.14 -1.98 -7.36
CA THR A 114 -27.40 -3.43 -7.43
C THR A 114 -28.35 -3.96 -6.36
N GLY A 115 -28.64 -3.15 -5.34
CA GLY A 115 -29.40 -3.53 -4.15
C GLY A 115 -28.58 -4.26 -3.06
N ASP A 116 -27.38 -4.76 -3.39
CA ASP A 116 -26.55 -5.54 -2.47
C ASP A 116 -25.66 -4.61 -1.62
N THR A 117 -26.18 -4.15 -0.48
CA THR A 117 -25.45 -3.25 0.44
C THR A 117 -24.89 -3.94 1.68
N SER A 118 -25.06 -5.25 1.81
CA SER A 118 -24.68 -6.03 3.00
C SER A 118 -23.20 -5.96 3.38
N MET A 119 -22.31 -5.81 2.40
CA MET A 119 -20.87 -5.73 2.61
C MET A 119 -20.35 -4.29 2.75
N LEU A 120 -21.15 -3.28 2.42
CA LEU A 120 -20.73 -1.89 2.49
C LEU A 120 -20.58 -1.42 3.94
N ARG A 121 -19.47 -0.74 4.22
CA ARG A 121 -19.13 -0.25 5.57
C ARG A 121 -19.17 1.27 5.62
N GLU A 122 -19.77 1.81 6.67
CA GLU A 122 -19.83 3.26 6.89
C GLU A 122 -18.51 3.84 7.43
N ASN A 123 -17.83 3.08 8.28
CA ASN A 123 -16.58 3.47 8.93
C ASN A 123 -15.57 2.31 8.88
N PRO A 124 -14.26 2.60 8.82
CA PRO A 124 -13.24 1.57 8.85
C PRO A 124 -13.22 0.85 10.20
N MET A 125 -12.94 -0.46 10.18
CA MET A 125 -12.85 -1.25 11.40
C MET A 125 -11.62 -0.86 12.22
N THR A 126 -11.71 -1.04 13.54
CA THR A 126 -10.60 -0.78 14.44
C THR A 126 -9.46 -1.78 14.23
N LEU A 127 -8.22 -1.31 14.25
CA LEU A 127 -7.03 -2.15 14.14
C LEU A 127 -6.90 -3.07 15.35
N LYS A 128 -6.77 -4.37 15.09
CA LYS A 128 -6.53 -5.42 16.07
C LYS A 128 -5.09 -5.91 16.00
N LEU A 129 -4.52 -6.28 17.15
CA LEU A 129 -3.23 -6.95 17.24
C LEU A 129 -3.41 -8.46 17.15
N ASP A 130 -2.70 -9.10 16.23
CA ASP A 130 -2.63 -10.57 16.20
C ASP A 130 -1.72 -11.03 17.35
N LYS A 131 -2.32 -11.49 18.45
CA LYS A 131 -1.56 -12.18 19.49
C LYS A 131 -1.21 -13.56 18.94
N PRO A 132 0.08 -13.97 18.92
CA PRO A 132 0.43 -15.31 18.47
C PRO A 132 -0.21 -16.34 19.39
N SER A 133 -1.37 -16.86 18.99
CA SER A 133 -1.95 -18.05 19.57
C SER A 133 -0.98 -19.21 19.28
N LYS A 134 -0.62 -19.99 20.30
CA LYS A 134 0.16 -21.23 20.13
C LYS A 134 -0.68 -22.22 19.32
N LYS A 135 -0.72 -22.08 18.00
CA LYS A 135 -1.33 -23.10 17.13
C LYS A 135 -0.47 -24.36 17.22
N LYS A 136 -1.02 -25.39 17.85
CA LYS A 136 -0.49 -26.77 17.77
C LYS A 136 -0.44 -27.11 16.28
N THR A 137 0.76 -27.32 15.75
CA THR A 137 0.95 -27.76 14.37
C THR A 137 0.47 -29.19 14.23
N ASN A 138 -0.79 -29.38 13.85
CA ASN A 138 -1.20 -30.64 13.24
C ASN A 138 -0.66 -30.62 11.82
N LYS A 139 0.34 -31.47 11.55
CA LYS A 139 0.83 -31.78 10.20
C LYS A 139 -0.34 -32.37 9.40
N SER A 140 -1.04 -31.54 8.65
CA SER A 140 -1.91 -32.02 7.57
C SER A 140 -1.01 -32.38 6.38
N SER A 141 -1.19 -33.60 5.88
CA SER A 141 -0.54 -34.19 4.71
C SER A 141 -0.52 -33.23 3.51
N LYS A 142 0.66 -33.01 2.94
CA LYS A 142 0.86 -32.26 1.70
C LYS A 142 0.08 -32.91 0.56
N THR A 143 -0.97 -32.25 0.09
CA THR A 143 -1.46 -32.41 -1.28
C THR A 143 -0.53 -31.59 -2.17
N GLU A 144 0.05 -32.21 -3.20
CA GLU A 144 0.94 -31.58 -4.17
C GLU A 144 0.18 -30.62 -5.09
N SER A 145 -0.26 -29.47 -4.57
CA SER A 145 -0.55 -28.31 -5.41
C SER A 145 0.73 -27.51 -5.56
N GLN A 146 1.35 -27.60 -6.73
CA GLN A 146 2.64 -27.01 -7.12
C GLN A 146 2.57 -25.48 -7.32
N VAL A 147 1.71 -24.80 -6.56
CA VAL A 147 1.49 -23.36 -6.55
C VAL A 147 1.47 -22.91 -5.09
N GLY A 148 2.52 -22.19 -4.69
CA GLY A 148 2.69 -21.73 -3.31
C GLY A 148 4.11 -21.23 -3.05
N PHE A 149 4.34 -20.77 -1.82
CA PHE A 149 5.58 -20.08 -1.39
C PHE A 149 6.89 -20.90 -1.53
N ASP A 150 6.81 -22.18 -1.90
CA ASP A 150 7.92 -23.15 -1.89
C ASP A 150 8.33 -23.62 -3.30
N CYS A 151 7.86 -22.97 -4.38
CA CYS A 151 8.26 -23.26 -5.76
C CYS A 151 9.21 -22.20 -6.36
N TRP A 152 10.19 -22.65 -7.15
CA TRP A 152 11.08 -21.75 -7.92
C TRP A 152 10.28 -21.03 -8.99
N ILE A 153 10.45 -19.71 -9.08
CA ILE A 153 9.83 -18.92 -10.15
C ILE A 153 10.63 -19.15 -11.44
N GLY A 154 10.03 -19.85 -12.41
CA GLY A 154 10.55 -20.06 -13.76
C GLY A 154 9.58 -19.52 -14.81
N SER A 155 9.99 -19.49 -16.08
CA SER A 155 9.20 -18.95 -17.20
C SER A 155 7.76 -19.49 -17.29
N HIS A 156 7.53 -20.71 -16.80
CA HIS A 156 6.25 -21.41 -16.81
C HIS A 156 5.30 -21.04 -15.64
N ASN A 157 5.79 -20.35 -14.59
CA ASN A 157 4.96 -19.98 -13.44
C ASN A 157 5.08 -18.50 -13.03
N VAL A 158 5.82 -17.68 -13.79
CA VAL A 158 5.93 -16.23 -13.57
C VAL A 158 4.55 -15.58 -13.46
N ASN A 159 3.62 -16.00 -14.31
CA ASN A 159 2.28 -15.42 -14.40
C ASN A 159 1.25 -16.09 -13.49
N SER A 160 1.62 -17.14 -12.74
CA SER A 160 0.70 -17.91 -11.89
C SER A 160 1.17 -18.04 -10.44
N TYR A 161 2.31 -17.43 -10.09
CA TYR A 161 2.87 -17.47 -8.74
C TYR A 161 1.93 -16.80 -7.73
N ASN A 162 1.61 -17.53 -6.64
CA ASN A 162 0.64 -17.12 -5.59
C ASN A 162 -0.83 -16.93 -6.04
N MET A 163 -1.24 -17.51 -7.17
CA MET A 163 -2.65 -17.50 -7.58
C MET A 163 -3.41 -18.71 -7.03
N GLU A 164 -4.37 -18.47 -6.13
CA GLU A 164 -5.43 -19.41 -5.81
C GLU A 164 -6.64 -19.11 -6.72
N LEU A 165 -6.94 -20.02 -7.65
CA LEU A 165 -8.17 -19.96 -8.45
C LEU A 165 -9.36 -20.35 -7.56
N SER A 166 -10.18 -19.39 -7.17
CA SER A 166 -11.48 -19.67 -6.56
C SER A 166 -12.56 -19.71 -7.66
N GLU A 167 -13.37 -20.76 -7.69
CA GLU A 167 -14.47 -20.88 -8.65
C GLU A 167 -15.67 -20.01 -8.25
N LYS A 168 -16.27 -19.41 -9.30
CA LYS A 168 -17.54 -18.67 -9.36
C LYS A 168 -17.76 -17.61 -8.27
N ASP A 169 -17.38 -16.39 -8.63
CA ASP A 169 -17.61 -15.21 -7.82
C ASP A 169 -18.89 -14.49 -8.24
N ASP A 170 -19.90 -14.43 -7.37
CA ASP A 170 -21.22 -13.84 -7.65
C ASP A 170 -21.26 -12.30 -7.50
N ARG A 171 -20.08 -11.68 -7.36
CA ARG A 171 -19.94 -10.23 -7.22
C ARG A 171 -20.40 -9.48 -8.48
N LYS A 172 -21.40 -8.61 -8.31
CA LYS A 172 -21.99 -7.81 -9.39
C LYS A 172 -21.15 -6.60 -9.80
N VAL A 173 -20.49 -5.93 -8.85
CA VAL A 173 -19.67 -4.73 -9.10
C VAL A 173 -18.28 -4.93 -8.56
N SER A 174 -17.29 -4.55 -9.36
CA SER A 174 -15.87 -4.55 -8.99
C SER A 174 -15.15 -3.34 -9.54
N CYS A 175 -14.08 -2.94 -8.88
CA CYS A 175 -13.15 -1.93 -9.35
C CYS A 175 -11.79 -2.57 -9.69
N MET A 176 -11.23 -2.22 -10.84
CA MET A 176 -9.87 -2.61 -11.21
C MET A 176 -8.95 -1.40 -11.10
N THR A 177 -7.90 -1.52 -10.29
CA THR A 177 -6.92 -0.46 -10.06
C THR A 177 -5.55 -1.05 -9.75
N THR A 178 -4.50 -0.31 -10.11
CA THR A 178 -3.12 -0.63 -9.76
C THR A 178 -2.63 0.06 -8.50
N ASP A 179 -3.34 1.08 -8.02
CA ASP A 179 -2.88 1.87 -6.88
C ASP A 179 -3.23 1.21 -5.54
N PHE A 180 -2.24 1.13 -4.66
CA PHE A 180 -2.37 0.54 -3.36
C PHE A 180 -3.31 1.32 -2.44
N ALA A 181 -3.30 2.66 -2.52
CA ALA A 181 -4.16 3.49 -1.67
C ALA A 181 -5.63 3.31 -2.04
N MET A 182 -5.94 3.32 -3.35
CA MET A 182 -7.29 3.02 -3.85
C MET A 182 -7.77 1.64 -3.41
N GLN A 183 -6.95 0.61 -3.60
CA GLN A 183 -7.29 -0.76 -3.21
C GLN A 183 -7.61 -0.84 -1.71
N ASN A 184 -6.81 -0.17 -0.85
CA ASN A 184 -7.00 -0.20 0.60
C ASN A 184 -8.35 0.42 1.02
N VAL A 185 -8.70 1.56 0.44
CA VAL A 185 -9.97 2.25 0.72
C VAL A 185 -11.15 1.41 0.22
N LEU A 186 -11.08 0.89 -1.01
CA LEU A 186 -12.12 0.03 -1.60
C LEU A 186 -12.40 -1.19 -0.71
N ILE A 187 -11.35 -1.93 -0.32
CA ILE A 187 -11.51 -3.11 0.53
C ILE A 187 -12.07 -2.76 1.90
N GLN A 188 -11.62 -1.68 2.53
CA GLN A 188 -12.13 -1.26 3.84
C GLN A 188 -13.60 -0.80 3.77
N MET A 189 -14.01 -0.15 2.68
CA MET A 189 -15.41 0.17 2.39
C MET A 189 -16.27 -1.06 2.10
N GLY A 190 -15.66 -2.23 1.86
CA GLY A 190 -16.36 -3.46 1.49
C GLY A 190 -16.70 -3.56 0.00
N LEU A 191 -15.99 -2.81 -0.83
CA LEU A 191 -16.08 -2.86 -2.28
C LEU A 191 -15.09 -3.88 -2.84
N ASN A 192 -15.48 -4.51 -3.95
CA ASN A 192 -14.69 -5.56 -4.56
C ASN A 192 -13.60 -4.98 -5.46
N VAL A 193 -12.39 -5.53 -5.31
CA VAL A 193 -11.23 -5.11 -6.07
C VAL A 193 -10.73 -6.27 -6.92
N ILE A 194 -10.52 -6.01 -8.20
CA ILE A 194 -9.95 -6.95 -9.16
C ILE A 194 -8.54 -6.48 -9.55
N THR A 195 -7.59 -7.42 -9.58
CA THR A 195 -6.22 -7.17 -10.05
C THR A 195 -6.17 -7.14 -11.57
N LEU A 196 -5.07 -6.66 -12.16
CA LEU A 196 -4.91 -6.56 -13.62
C LEU A 196 -5.18 -7.88 -14.38
N ASP A 197 -4.89 -9.00 -13.74
CA ASP A 197 -5.00 -10.35 -14.30
C ASP A 197 -6.40 -10.96 -14.13
N GLY A 198 -7.33 -10.25 -13.49
CA GLY A 198 -8.72 -10.70 -13.29
C GLY A 198 -8.98 -11.42 -11.97
N PHE A 199 -8.01 -11.47 -11.06
CA PHE A 199 -8.20 -12.07 -9.73
C PHE A 199 -8.80 -11.10 -8.74
N VAL A 200 -9.58 -11.63 -7.81
CA VAL A 200 -10.16 -10.81 -6.74
C VAL A 200 -9.15 -10.68 -5.61
N ALA A 201 -8.93 -9.44 -5.17
CA ALA A 201 -8.08 -9.16 -4.02
C ALA A 201 -8.78 -9.61 -2.71
N LYS A 202 -8.37 -10.76 -2.18
CA LYS A 202 -8.87 -11.29 -0.89
C LYS A 202 -8.34 -10.52 0.32
N SER A 203 -7.10 -10.02 0.24
CA SER A 203 -6.48 -9.27 1.33
C SER A 203 -5.42 -8.31 0.81
N ILE A 204 -5.27 -7.18 1.51
CA ILE A 204 -4.23 -6.19 1.26
C ILE A 204 -3.27 -6.15 2.42
N ARG A 205 -1.97 -6.11 2.12
CA ARG A 205 -0.90 -5.97 3.11
C ARG A 205 -0.24 -4.61 2.97
N ARG A 206 -0.33 -3.77 4.00
CA ARG A 206 0.44 -2.54 4.15
C ARG A 206 1.51 -2.67 5.23
N TRP A 207 2.45 -1.73 5.23
CA TRP A 207 3.42 -1.58 6.30
C TRP A 207 2.98 -0.48 7.27
N GLY A 208 3.09 -0.76 8.55
CA GLY A 208 2.98 0.22 9.63
C GLY A 208 4.11 0.03 10.63
N GLN A 209 4.01 0.71 11.77
CA GLN A 209 4.96 0.59 12.88
C GLN A 209 4.25 0.16 14.16
N MET A 210 4.88 -0.69 14.95
CA MET A 210 4.41 -1.07 16.28
C MET A 210 5.49 -0.76 17.31
N CYS A 211 5.10 -0.12 18.41
CA CYS A 211 5.99 0.11 19.53
C CYS A 211 6.20 -1.18 20.32
N ARG A 212 7.46 -1.53 20.63
CA ARG A 212 7.78 -2.72 21.43
C ARG A 212 7.63 -2.54 22.93
N ALA A 213 7.52 -1.29 23.41
CA ALA A 213 7.30 -1.01 24.83
C ALA A 213 5.80 -0.99 25.18
N CYS A 214 4.99 -0.23 24.43
CA CYS A 214 3.57 -0.04 24.75
C CYS A 214 2.59 -0.75 23.79
N PHE A 215 3.10 -1.48 22.79
CA PHE A 215 2.31 -2.21 21.77
C PHE A 215 1.35 -1.37 20.92
N GLU A 216 1.44 -0.04 20.99
CA GLU A 216 0.68 0.86 20.14
C GLU A 216 1.11 0.71 18.67
N VAL A 217 0.14 0.63 17.77
CA VAL A 217 0.37 0.50 16.33
C VAL A 217 0.04 1.80 15.63
N PHE A 218 0.95 2.25 14.78
CA PHE A 218 0.85 3.44 13.97
C PHE A 218 0.83 3.06 12.50
N PRO A 219 -0.12 3.56 11.69
CA PRO A 219 -0.10 3.37 10.24
C PRO A 219 1.12 4.04 9.57
N ASN A 220 1.60 5.15 10.13
CA ASN A 220 2.73 5.90 9.60
C ASN A 220 4.04 5.11 9.78
N THR A 221 4.77 4.90 8.69
CA THR A 221 6.04 4.15 8.66
C THR A 221 7.28 5.03 8.95
N ALA A 222 7.12 6.35 8.98
CA ALA A 222 8.22 7.31 9.08
C ALA A 222 8.57 7.73 10.52
N ARG A 223 7.77 7.35 11.52
CA ARG A 223 8.02 7.77 12.91
C ARG A 223 9.29 7.10 13.45
N LYS A 224 10.06 7.86 14.23
CA LYS A 224 11.28 7.40 14.92
C LYS A 224 11.03 7.08 16.38
N PHE A 225 10.06 7.75 16.97
CA PHE A 225 9.63 7.62 18.35
C PHE A 225 8.16 7.20 18.40
N CYS A 226 7.79 6.49 19.46
CA CYS A 226 6.40 6.14 19.71
C CYS A 226 5.63 7.37 20.21
N GLY A 227 4.53 7.73 19.55
CA GLY A 227 3.71 8.89 19.96
C GLY A 227 2.98 8.73 21.30
N LYS A 228 2.89 7.51 21.85
CA LYS A 228 2.24 7.23 23.14
C LYS A 228 3.21 7.24 24.31
N CYS A 229 4.36 6.59 24.17
CA CYS A 229 5.32 6.41 25.26
C CYS A 229 6.68 7.11 25.03
N GLY A 230 6.87 7.83 23.92
CA GLY A 230 8.09 8.58 23.59
C GLY A 230 9.33 7.73 23.24
N ASN A 231 9.31 6.42 23.50
CA ASN A 231 10.47 5.56 23.30
C ASN A 231 10.79 5.32 21.81
N ALA A 232 12.08 5.24 21.48
CA ALA A 232 12.62 4.85 20.16
C ALA A 232 12.56 3.34 19.91
N THR A 233 11.41 2.70 20.17
CA THR A 233 11.23 1.25 20.09
C THR A 233 10.20 0.85 19.04
N VAL A 234 10.05 1.67 17.99
CA VAL A 234 9.11 1.42 16.89
C VAL A 234 9.74 0.50 15.84
N ASP A 235 9.08 -0.63 15.58
CA ASP A 235 9.49 -1.60 14.56
C ASP A 235 8.46 -1.64 13.43
N LYS A 236 8.91 -1.82 12.19
CA LYS A 236 8.00 -2.02 11.05
C LYS A 236 7.29 -3.36 11.17
N VAL A 237 5.96 -3.35 11.05
CA VAL A 237 5.10 -4.53 11.08
C VAL A 237 4.13 -4.53 9.88
N PRO A 238 3.76 -5.71 9.36
CA PRO A 238 2.73 -5.81 8.34
C PRO A 238 1.34 -5.67 8.98
N ILE A 239 0.52 -4.83 8.37
CA ILE A 239 -0.90 -4.68 8.67
C ILE A 239 -1.66 -5.27 7.49
N THR A 240 -2.49 -6.28 7.75
CA THR A 240 -3.31 -6.94 6.74
C THR A 240 -4.76 -6.55 6.90
N VAL A 241 -5.43 -6.22 5.80
CA VAL A 241 -6.87 -5.98 5.74
C VAL A 241 -7.52 -7.11 4.95
N ASN A 242 -8.53 -7.76 5.52
CA ASN A 242 -9.29 -8.81 4.85
C ASN A 242 -10.49 -8.22 4.10
N SER A 243 -10.77 -8.72 2.89
CA SER A 243 -11.88 -8.27 2.04
C SER A 243 -13.25 -8.65 2.61
N GLU A 244 -13.41 -9.90 3.03
CA GLU A 244 -14.70 -10.43 3.49
C GLU A 244 -15.08 -9.88 4.86
N THR A 245 -14.17 -9.98 5.83
CA THR A 245 -14.47 -9.57 7.21
C THR A 245 -14.23 -8.09 7.47
N GLY A 246 -13.40 -7.43 6.66
CA GLY A 246 -12.98 -6.03 6.88
C GLY A 246 -11.98 -5.87 8.01
N GLU A 247 -11.56 -6.96 8.65
CA GLU A 247 -10.72 -6.88 9.84
C GLU A 247 -9.31 -6.39 9.48
N ILE A 248 -8.86 -5.40 10.24
CA ILE A 248 -7.53 -4.83 10.13
C ILE A 248 -6.66 -5.45 11.22
N ILE A 249 -5.69 -6.26 10.81
CA ILE A 249 -4.86 -7.04 11.73
C ILE A 249 -3.40 -6.63 11.56
N ALA A 250 -2.78 -6.14 12.62
CA ALA A 250 -1.34 -5.95 12.70
C ALA A 250 -0.70 -7.23 13.24
N ARG A 251 0.17 -7.85 12.45
CA ARG A 251 0.86 -9.08 12.84
C ARG A 251 2.19 -8.78 13.50
N ASP A 252 2.42 -9.35 14.68
CA ASP A 252 3.74 -9.30 15.29
C ASP A 252 4.71 -10.27 14.59
N THR A 253 5.66 -9.72 13.86
CA THR A 253 6.70 -10.48 13.17
C THR A 253 7.89 -10.86 14.05
N ARG A 254 8.10 -10.18 15.19
CA ARG A 254 9.28 -10.37 16.01
C ARG A 254 9.01 -11.42 17.09
N LYS A 255 9.68 -12.57 16.99
CA LYS A 255 9.57 -13.65 17.96
C LYS A 255 10.36 -13.41 19.26
N TRP A 256 11.47 -12.66 19.19
CA TRP A 256 12.37 -12.43 20.32
C TRP A 256 12.84 -10.97 20.38
N ILE A 257 12.80 -10.36 21.57
CA ILE A 257 13.33 -9.01 21.84
C ILE A 257 14.73 -9.12 22.45
N ASN A 258 15.74 -8.55 21.79
CA ASN A 258 17.12 -8.52 22.28
C ASN A 258 17.44 -7.14 22.85
N THR A 259 17.83 -7.09 24.12
CA THR A 259 18.21 -5.86 24.85
C THR A 259 19.70 -5.54 24.77
N ARG A 260 20.51 -6.36 24.08
CA ARG A 260 21.95 -6.10 23.96
C ARG A 260 22.21 -4.81 23.19
N GLY A 261 23.05 -3.95 23.76
CA GLY A 261 23.46 -2.69 23.15
C GLY A 261 22.45 -1.55 23.29
N THR A 262 21.42 -1.70 24.12
CA THR A 262 20.50 -0.60 24.46
C THR A 262 21.07 0.32 25.56
N ILE A 263 21.87 -0.23 26.47
CA ILE A 263 22.55 0.51 27.54
C ILE A 263 24.01 0.74 27.13
N TYR A 264 24.41 1.99 27.01
CA TYR A 264 25.76 2.41 26.64
C TYR A 264 26.03 3.85 27.13
N THR A 265 27.30 4.22 27.24
CA THR A 265 27.71 5.56 27.66
C THR A 265 27.37 6.59 26.59
N GLN A 266 26.63 7.64 26.97
CA GLN A 266 26.25 8.71 26.06
C GLN A 266 27.35 9.79 25.96
N PRO A 267 27.51 10.45 24.80
CA PRO A 267 28.40 11.60 24.69
C PRO A 267 27.89 12.77 25.53
N LYS A 268 28.82 13.62 25.99
CA LYS A 268 28.45 14.86 26.68
C LYS A 268 27.67 15.77 25.71
N PRO A 269 26.65 16.52 26.18
CA PRO A 269 25.95 17.47 25.33
C PRO A 269 26.93 18.57 24.87
N VAL A 270 27.05 18.77 23.56
CA VAL A 270 27.93 19.77 22.97
C VAL A 270 27.10 20.83 22.25
N THR A 271 27.40 22.10 22.51
CA THR A 271 26.78 23.24 21.83
C THR A 271 27.67 23.70 20.68
N GLY A 272 27.10 23.95 19.51
CA GLY A 272 27.83 24.45 18.35
C GLY A 272 27.00 24.46 17.07
N ARG A 273 27.39 25.28 16.09
CA ARG A 273 26.66 25.38 14.80
C ARG A 273 26.89 24.17 13.88
N ASN A 274 28.04 23.51 14.00
CA ASN A 274 28.47 22.42 13.12
C ASN A 274 28.40 21.03 13.79
N THR A 275 27.84 20.94 15.00
CA THR A 275 27.71 19.66 15.70
C THR A 275 26.52 18.87 15.18
N LYS A 276 26.68 17.56 15.03
CA LYS A 276 25.55 16.68 14.68
C LYS A 276 24.63 16.56 15.90
N PRO A 277 23.31 16.71 15.74
CA PRO A 277 22.38 16.57 16.86
C PRO A 277 22.39 15.11 17.35
N TYR A 278 22.54 14.92 18.65
CA TYR A 278 22.40 13.63 19.31
C TYR A 278 20.94 13.45 19.75
N ILE A 279 20.18 12.66 18.99
CA ILE A 279 18.72 12.59 19.10
C ILE A 279 18.32 11.38 19.94
N VAL A 280 17.66 11.60 21.07
CA VAL A 280 17.16 10.56 21.99
C VAL A 280 15.67 10.69 22.28
N ALA A 281 15.05 11.81 21.89
CA ALA A 281 13.63 12.07 22.09
C ALA A 281 13.02 12.81 20.88
N GLU A 282 11.69 12.78 20.77
CA GLU A 282 10.93 13.35 19.63
C GLU A 282 10.95 14.88 19.61
N ASP A 283 10.92 15.52 20.77
CA ASP A 283 10.97 16.98 20.95
C ASP A 283 12.27 17.60 20.39
N GLN A 284 13.40 16.89 20.48
CA GLN A 284 14.66 17.29 19.88
C GLN A 284 14.58 17.42 18.36
N MET A 285 13.64 16.71 17.71
CA MET A 285 13.37 16.83 16.28
C MET A 285 12.56 18.09 15.93
N LEU A 286 11.96 18.77 16.92
CA LEU A 286 11.24 20.02 16.71
C LEU A 286 12.17 21.25 16.80
N MET A 287 13.36 21.07 17.37
CA MET A 287 14.32 22.15 17.58
C MET A 287 14.87 22.76 16.27
N PRO A 288 15.21 24.06 16.25
CA PRO A 288 15.80 24.72 15.08
C PRO A 288 17.10 24.05 14.59
N ALA A 289 17.91 23.52 15.52
CA ALA A 289 19.13 22.79 15.19
C ALA A 289 18.85 21.56 14.32
N PHE A 290 17.81 20.79 14.64
CA PHE A 290 17.40 19.64 13.85
C PHE A 290 16.85 20.04 12.48
N LYS A 291 16.06 21.12 12.40
CA LYS A 291 15.58 21.66 11.11
C LYS A 291 16.74 22.02 10.18
N ASN A 292 17.80 22.64 10.72
CA ASN A 292 19.01 22.96 9.96
C ASN A 292 19.77 21.70 9.53
N TYR A 293 19.86 20.70 10.41
CA TYR A 293 20.46 19.41 10.09
C TYR A 293 19.72 18.68 8.95
N MET A 294 18.38 18.64 8.99
CA MET A 294 17.55 18.06 7.92
C MET A 294 17.76 18.78 6.58
N ARG A 295 17.84 20.12 6.58
CA ARG A 295 18.15 20.87 5.36
C ARG A 295 19.51 20.49 4.77
N GLN A 296 20.51 20.20 5.61
CA GLN A 296 21.83 19.74 5.15
C GLN A 296 21.78 18.32 4.57
N ILE A 297 21.02 17.40 5.18
CA ILE A 297 20.82 16.04 4.65
C ILE A 297 20.14 16.12 3.28
N ASN A 298 19.01 16.83 3.18
CA ASN A 298 18.23 16.90 1.94
C ASN A 298 19.04 17.54 0.80
N ARG A 299 19.92 18.51 1.09
CA ARG A 299 20.84 19.08 0.09
C ARG A 299 21.85 18.07 -0.42
N LYS A 300 22.42 17.23 0.46
CA LYS A 300 23.35 16.17 0.07
C LYS A 300 22.65 15.08 -0.75
N GLU A 301 21.48 14.62 -0.31
CA GLU A 301 20.68 13.65 -1.08
C GLU A 301 20.32 14.19 -2.48
N LYS A 302 20.01 15.48 -2.60
CA LYS A 302 19.77 16.10 -3.91
C LYS A 302 21.01 16.07 -4.81
N GLN A 303 22.20 16.33 -4.26
CA GLN A 303 23.46 16.24 -5.00
C GLN A 303 23.77 14.80 -5.43
N ASP A 304 23.53 13.83 -4.55
CA ASP A 304 23.75 12.41 -4.85
C ASP A 304 22.74 11.88 -5.89
N SER A 305 21.49 12.37 -5.86
CA SER A 305 20.44 12.04 -6.84
C SER A 305 20.72 12.59 -8.25
N ILE A 306 21.56 13.63 -8.36
CA ILE A 306 21.97 14.24 -9.64
C ILE A 306 23.04 13.42 -10.37
N LEU A 307 23.56 12.35 -9.77
CA LEU A 307 24.68 11.58 -10.30
C LEU A 307 24.34 10.20 -10.88
N HIS A 308 23.07 9.93 -11.27
CA HIS A 308 22.72 8.64 -11.87
C HIS A 308 21.85 8.73 -13.14
N PHE A 309 22.39 9.40 -14.16
CA PHE A 309 22.37 8.94 -15.57
C PHE A 309 21.05 8.90 -16.36
N TYR A 310 19.85 9.06 -15.79
CA TYR A 310 18.60 9.25 -16.54
C TYR A 310 17.61 10.12 -15.77
N GLY A 311 17.42 11.38 -16.17
CA GLY A 311 16.41 12.21 -15.53
C GLY A 311 16.49 13.68 -15.90
N ASP A 312 16.39 14.00 -17.20
CA ASP A 312 16.31 15.40 -17.64
C ASP A 312 14.87 15.91 -17.83
N ASP A 313 13.83 15.07 -17.67
CA ASP A 313 12.47 15.46 -18.11
C ASP A 313 11.44 15.78 -17.02
N THR A 314 11.80 15.85 -15.73
CA THR A 314 10.83 16.24 -14.68
C THR A 314 11.41 17.18 -13.62
N LYS A 315 11.82 18.38 -14.03
CA LYS A 315 12.09 19.49 -13.11
C LYS A 315 10.83 20.34 -12.89
N GLU A 316 9.87 19.81 -12.12
CA GLU A 316 8.91 20.67 -11.43
C GLU A 316 9.35 20.83 -9.97
N ASN A 317 9.77 22.06 -9.63
CA ASN A 317 10.22 22.48 -8.30
C ASN A 317 9.03 22.62 -7.32
N ASN A 318 8.30 21.53 -7.08
CA ASN A 318 7.39 21.46 -5.95
C ASN A 318 8.05 20.65 -4.84
N ILE A 319 8.32 21.31 -3.71
CA ILE A 319 8.78 20.66 -2.48
C ILE A 319 7.61 19.81 -1.96
N SER A 320 7.46 18.61 -2.52
CA SER A 320 6.45 17.68 -2.09
C SER A 320 6.81 17.11 -0.70
N PRO A 321 5.83 16.92 0.20
CA PRO A 321 6.06 16.33 1.54
C PRO A 321 6.71 14.93 1.48
N ILE A 322 6.66 14.28 0.32
CA ILE A 322 7.23 12.96 0.04
C ILE A 322 8.77 12.96 0.19
N ASN A 323 9.46 14.02 -0.26
CA ASN A 323 10.92 14.11 -0.16
C ASN A 323 11.40 14.28 1.29
N ILE A 324 10.59 14.89 2.16
CA ILE A 324 10.92 15.05 3.59
C ILE A 324 10.88 13.69 4.31
N ILE A 325 10.00 12.79 3.89
CA ILE A 325 9.80 11.47 4.51
C ILE A 325 10.98 10.52 4.23
N SER A 326 11.61 10.62 3.05
CA SER A 326 12.76 9.77 2.69
C SER A 326 13.96 10.05 3.59
N SER A 327 14.36 11.32 3.71
CA SER A 327 15.54 11.74 4.47
C SER A 327 15.39 11.50 5.97
N LEU A 328 14.15 11.56 6.50
CA LEU A 328 13.86 11.27 7.90
C LEU A 328 14.25 9.82 8.27
N ASN A 329 14.16 8.88 7.32
CA ASN A 329 14.57 7.50 7.56
C ASN A 329 16.08 7.38 7.84
N HIS A 330 16.90 8.28 7.30
CA HIS A 330 18.35 8.28 7.45
C HIS A 330 18.84 8.92 8.76
N VAL A 331 17.97 9.62 9.48
CA VAL A 331 18.30 10.23 10.77
C VAL A 331 18.67 9.15 11.81
N PRO A 332 19.90 9.16 12.37
CA PRO A 332 20.29 8.23 13.42
C PRO A 332 19.69 8.65 14.76
N ILE A 333 19.15 7.68 15.49
CA ILE A 333 18.72 7.85 16.89
C ILE A 333 19.87 7.38 17.79
N GLY A 334 20.21 8.17 18.80
CA GLY A 334 21.34 7.92 19.69
C GLY A 334 22.65 7.81 18.91
N LEU A 335 23.37 6.70 19.11
CA LEU A 335 24.61 6.40 18.38
C LEU A 335 24.38 5.74 16.99
N GLY A 336 23.12 5.61 16.55
CA GLY A 336 22.77 5.04 15.25
C GLY A 336 22.65 3.51 15.26
N LYS A 337 22.80 2.89 14.08
CA LYS A 337 22.59 1.44 13.91
C LYS A 337 23.77 0.62 14.47
N GLY A 338 23.46 -0.47 15.15
CA GLY A 338 24.41 -1.44 15.69
C GLY A 338 24.51 -1.39 17.22
N ASN A 339 25.23 -2.36 17.80
CA ASN A 339 25.48 -2.40 19.25
C ASN A 339 26.73 -1.56 19.59
N PRO A 340 26.61 -0.43 20.30
CA PRO A 340 27.74 0.43 20.63
C PRO A 340 28.81 -0.23 21.50
N ASN A 341 28.43 -1.25 22.28
CA ASN A 341 29.34 -2.00 23.15
C ASN A 341 30.12 -3.09 22.41
N SER A 342 29.89 -3.29 21.11
CA SER A 342 30.62 -4.30 20.33
C SER A 342 31.96 -3.76 19.83
N ASN A 343 33.00 -4.60 19.91
CA ASN A 343 34.35 -4.25 19.42
C ASN A 343 34.33 -3.73 17.98
N ARG A 344 33.56 -4.39 17.10
CA ARG A 344 33.41 -3.99 15.70
C ARG A 344 32.83 -2.58 15.56
N TRP A 345 31.83 -2.24 16.37
CA TRP A 345 31.21 -0.91 16.32
C TRP A 345 32.17 0.16 16.83
N ILE A 346 32.85 -0.10 17.95
CA ILE A 346 33.85 0.80 18.56
C ILE A 346 34.99 1.08 17.57
N GLN A 347 35.51 0.04 16.90
CA GLN A 347 36.56 0.19 15.88
C GLN A 347 36.10 1.07 14.71
N LYS A 348 34.86 0.86 14.22
CA LYS A 348 34.30 1.64 13.11
C LYS A 348 34.08 3.12 13.49
N HIS A 349 33.74 3.41 14.74
CA HIS A 349 33.38 4.76 15.21
C HIS A 349 34.47 5.40 16.09
N LYS A 350 35.68 4.83 16.10
CA LYS A 350 36.80 5.29 16.93
C LYS A 350 37.18 6.76 16.71
N ARG A 351 36.96 7.30 15.50
CA ARG A 351 37.21 8.71 15.17
C ARG A 351 36.12 9.64 15.71
N SER A 352 34.86 9.22 15.74
CA SER A 352 33.75 10.06 16.25
C SER A 352 33.67 10.08 17.77
N LEU A 353 34.25 9.07 18.45
CA LEU A 353 34.32 9.01 19.91
C LEU A 353 35.54 9.78 20.49
N LYS A 354 36.50 10.16 19.65
CA LYS A 354 37.75 10.82 20.06
C LYS A 354 37.69 12.36 20.05
N SER A 355 36.59 12.97 19.60
CA SER A 355 36.41 14.42 19.69
C SER A 355 35.94 14.80 21.10
N ASN A 356 36.88 14.83 22.04
CA ASN A 356 36.76 15.58 23.29
C ASN A 356 37.64 16.82 23.19
#